data_AF-A0A9W4NP54-F1
#
_entry.id   AF-A0A9W4NP54-F1
#
_cell.length_a   1.000
_cell.length_b   1.000
_cell.length_c   1.000
_cell.angle_alpha   90.00
_cell.angle_beta   90.00
_cell.angle_gamma   90.00
#
_symmetry.space_group_name_H-M   'P 1'
#
loop_
_entity.id
_entity.type
_entity.pdbx_description
1 polymer ?
#
loop_
_entity_poly.entity_id
_entity_poly.type
_entity_poly.pdbx_seq_one_letter_code
_entity_poly.pdbx_strand_id
1 'polypeptide(L)'
;MTSAPTILATCKQTRFHLLDENPSSEIDVEGLNIIVTSSAPESTEDVKTKTKGKAKAKAAGRELISDAHLRFKAGVHYGLLGRNGTGKSTLLRAMAEKLIPGIPHATRIAILQQTDEQEESYGAVLNQDKTVLESVLSSDESRNESVRMADFLSKSFETEDPMQPVRAIRKIRHQKAEKHLFLAHKNASLKSGARGLQARKELKAAEIKLEATSEKLAQVVDDIEADEVQADTQAAVETLQSLQSELEDVSVKIFPSTHVLN
;
A
#
# COMPACT_ATOMS: atom_id res chain seq x y z
N MET A 1 -30.84 -6.26 25.75
CA MET A 1 -29.66 -7.00 25.28
C MET A 1 -29.31 -6.49 23.89
N THR A 2 -28.39 -5.53 23.79
CA THR A 2 -27.92 -4.98 22.51
C THR A 2 -26.97 -6.00 21.88
N SER A 3 -27.42 -6.73 20.85
CA SER A 3 -26.55 -7.69 20.15
C SER A 3 -25.41 -6.93 19.47
N ALA A 4 -24.16 -7.30 19.78
CA ALA A 4 -23.01 -6.79 19.04
C ALA A 4 -23.19 -7.07 17.53
N PRO A 5 -22.75 -6.17 16.63
CA PRO A 5 -22.80 -6.41 15.20
C PRO A 5 -21.93 -7.63 14.84
N THR A 6 -22.57 -8.78 14.59
CA THR A 6 -21.88 -9.98 14.12
C THR A 6 -21.79 -9.93 12.60
N ILE A 7 -20.58 -9.94 12.07
CA ILE A 7 -20.34 -10.15 10.64
C ILE A 7 -20.05 -11.63 10.43
N LEU A 8 -20.89 -12.29 9.63
CA LEU A 8 -20.75 -13.71 9.32
C LEU A 8 -20.14 -13.83 7.93
N ALA A 9 -18.88 -14.26 7.88
CA ALA A 9 -18.20 -14.60 6.64
C ALA A 9 -18.41 -16.09 6.36
N THR A 10 -19.14 -16.41 5.30
CA THR A 10 -19.26 -17.80 4.82
C THR A 10 -18.55 -17.95 3.49
N CYS A 11 -17.79 -19.03 3.37
CA CYS A 11 -17.23 -19.47 2.10
C CYS A 11 -18.19 -20.50 1.51
N LYS A 12 -18.71 -20.23 0.31
CA LYS A 12 -19.37 -21.24 -0.52
C LYS A 12 -18.43 -21.48 -1.70
N GLN A 13 -17.81 -22.65 -1.77
CA GLN A 13 -16.96 -23.03 -2.90
C GLN A 13 -17.78 -22.93 -4.20
N THR A 14 -17.53 -21.90 -5.00
CA THR A 14 -18.02 -21.84 -6.38
C THR A 14 -16.96 -22.43 -7.28
N ARG A 15 -17.30 -23.55 -7.95
CA ARG A 15 -16.44 -24.28 -8.90
C ARG A 15 -16.26 -23.50 -10.20
N PHE A 16 -15.47 -22.45 -10.17
CA PHE A 16 -14.85 -21.90 -11.37
C PHE A 16 -13.34 -21.99 -11.15
N HIS A 17 -12.69 -22.89 -11.90
CA HIS A 17 -11.24 -22.98 -11.91
C HIS A 17 -10.70 -21.80 -12.73
N LEU A 18 -10.18 -20.79 -12.05
CA LEU A 18 -9.21 -19.87 -12.65
C LEU A 18 -7.85 -20.54 -12.49
N LEU A 19 -7.19 -20.80 -13.63
CA LEU A 19 -5.85 -21.37 -13.70
C LEU A 19 -4.84 -20.32 -13.24
N ASP A 20 -4.54 -20.27 -11.95
CA ASP A 20 -3.37 -19.54 -11.45
C ASP A 20 -2.31 -20.56 -10.99
N GLU A 21 -1.20 -20.64 -11.73
CA GLU A 21 -0.08 -21.58 -11.49
C GLU A 21 0.80 -21.21 -10.28
N ASN A 22 0.50 -20.11 -9.58
CA ASN A 22 1.26 -19.66 -8.42
C ASN A 22 0.47 -19.91 -7.11
N PRO A 23 1.05 -20.61 -6.11
CA PRO A 23 0.39 -20.80 -4.83
C PRO A 23 0.37 -19.48 -4.07
N SER A 24 -0.74 -18.75 -4.16
CA SER A 24 -0.97 -17.61 -3.28
C SER A 24 -1.18 -18.13 -1.85
N SER A 25 -0.50 -17.48 -0.90
CA SER A 25 -0.46 -17.89 0.51
C SER A 25 -1.81 -17.69 1.20
N GLU A 26 -2.15 -18.57 2.14
CA GLU A 26 -3.27 -18.34 3.08
C GLU A 26 -2.95 -17.14 3.98
N ILE A 27 -3.95 -16.26 4.19
CA ILE A 27 -3.87 -15.13 5.11
C ILE A 27 -4.72 -15.49 6.33
N ASP A 28 -4.10 -15.54 7.51
CA ASP A 28 -4.79 -15.80 8.77
C ASP A 28 -4.55 -14.66 9.75
N VAL A 29 -5.63 -14.00 10.16
CA VAL A 29 -5.63 -12.85 11.07
C VAL A 29 -6.50 -13.19 12.27
N GLU A 30 -5.88 -13.23 13.44
CA GLU A 30 -6.57 -13.49 14.71
C GLU A 30 -6.69 -12.21 15.53
N GLY A 31 -7.77 -12.09 16.32
CA GLY A 31 -7.96 -10.98 17.25
C GLY A 31 -8.14 -9.61 16.57
N LEU A 32 -8.81 -9.57 15.42
CA LEU A 32 -9.06 -8.36 14.65
C LEU A 32 -10.07 -7.45 15.38
N ASN A 33 -9.59 -6.26 15.75
CA ASN A 33 -10.41 -5.19 16.33
C ASN A 33 -10.44 -4.00 15.36
N ILE A 34 -11.62 -3.63 14.87
CA ILE A 34 -11.84 -2.45 14.03
C ILE A 34 -12.63 -1.42 14.82
N ILE A 35 -11.98 -0.31 15.14
CA ILE A 35 -12.55 0.83 15.81
C ILE A 35 -12.64 1.97 14.81
N VAL A 36 -13.84 2.50 14.59
CA VAL A 36 -14.06 3.70 13.77
C VAL A 36 -14.17 4.89 14.69
N THR A 37 -13.15 5.75 14.68
CA THR A 37 -13.20 7.06 15.32
C THR A 37 -13.75 8.07 14.33
N SER A 38 -14.93 8.63 14.61
CA SER A 38 -15.38 9.81 13.88
C SER A 38 -14.54 11.01 14.31
N SER A 39 -13.78 11.60 13.39
CA SER A 39 -13.19 12.93 13.60
C SER A 39 -14.29 13.98 13.42
N ALA A 40 -15.01 14.29 14.49
CA ALA A 40 -15.86 15.47 14.57
C ALA A 40 -15.55 16.21 15.88
N PRO A 41 -15.58 17.56 15.87
CA PRO A 41 -14.97 18.39 16.89
C PRO A 41 -15.75 18.31 18.20
N GLU A 42 -15.03 18.59 19.29
CA GLU A 42 -15.56 18.67 20.64
C GLU A 42 -16.81 19.57 20.70
N SER A 43 -17.97 18.97 20.93
CA SER A 43 -19.10 19.65 21.56
C SER A 43 -19.47 18.88 22.82
N THR A 44 -19.09 19.49 23.93
CA THR A 44 -19.50 19.24 25.31
C THR A 44 -20.89 18.63 25.46
N GLU A 45 -20.99 17.52 26.19
CA GLU A 45 -21.92 17.41 27.32
C GLU A 45 -21.57 16.20 28.20
N ASP A 46 -21.42 16.47 29.49
CA ASP A 46 -21.01 15.58 30.55
C ASP A 46 -21.99 14.42 30.79
N VAL A 47 -21.51 13.18 30.75
CA VAL A 47 -22.11 12.08 31.52
C VAL A 47 -21.04 11.39 32.35
N LYS A 48 -20.98 11.78 33.63
CA LYS A 48 -20.20 11.09 34.66
C LYS A 48 -20.84 9.73 34.98
N THR A 49 -20.16 8.64 34.64
CA THR A 49 -20.33 7.36 35.34
C THR A 49 -19.01 6.92 35.95
N LYS A 50 -18.94 7.00 37.29
CA LYS A 50 -17.85 6.47 38.11
C LYS A 50 -17.83 4.95 38.01
N THR A 51 -16.71 4.36 37.60
CA THR A 51 -16.34 3.00 38.03
C THR A 51 -14.82 2.86 38.07
N LYS A 52 -14.30 2.49 39.24
CA LYS A 52 -12.88 2.21 39.48
C LYS A 52 -12.51 0.89 38.80
N GLY A 53 -11.53 0.93 37.92
CA GLY A 53 -10.87 -0.26 37.36
C GLY A 53 -9.78 0.18 36.37
N LYS A 54 -8.55 -0.31 36.55
CA LYS A 54 -7.42 -0.03 35.64
C LYS A 54 -7.73 -0.61 34.25
N ALA A 55 -8.22 0.21 33.32
CA ALA A 55 -8.38 -0.15 31.92
C ALA A 55 -7.57 0.80 31.05
N LYS A 56 -6.77 0.23 30.16
CA LYS A 56 -6.01 0.94 29.11
C LYS A 56 -6.96 1.91 28.39
N ALA A 57 -6.50 3.14 28.14
CA ALA A 57 -7.25 4.20 27.49
C ALA A 57 -7.99 3.66 26.25
N LYS A 58 -9.32 3.54 26.33
CA LYS A 58 -10.15 3.31 25.14
C LYS A 58 -10.20 4.62 24.37
N ALA A 59 -9.65 4.64 23.17
CA ALA A 59 -9.85 5.73 22.23
C ALA A 59 -11.37 5.93 22.01
N ALA A 60 -11.82 7.19 21.93
CA ALA A 60 -13.21 7.59 21.79
C ALA A 60 -13.75 7.29 20.37
N GLY A 61 -13.73 6.02 19.97
CA GLY A 61 -14.25 5.53 18.70
C GLY A 61 -15.34 4.49 18.89
N ARG A 62 -16.20 4.35 17.89
CA ARG A 62 -17.21 3.29 17.81
C ARG A 62 -16.52 2.00 17.35
N GLU A 63 -16.42 1.04 18.25
CA GLU A 63 -15.96 -0.32 17.94
C GLU A 63 -17.00 -1.02 17.05
N LEU A 64 -16.63 -1.34 15.81
CA LEU A 64 -17.50 -2.00 14.84
C LEU A 64 -17.26 -3.51 14.80
N ILE A 65 -16.01 -3.95 14.99
CA ILE A 65 -15.61 -5.36 15.02
C ILE A 65 -14.66 -5.54 16.19
N SER A 66 -14.89 -6.55 17.01
CA SER A 66 -14.05 -6.91 18.15
C SER A 66 -13.75 -8.40 18.16
N ASP A 67 -12.50 -8.77 18.40
CA ASP A 67 -12.01 -10.13 18.56
C ASP A 67 -12.40 -11.08 17.42
N ALA A 68 -12.33 -10.58 16.18
CA ALA A 68 -12.68 -11.36 15.01
C ALA A 68 -11.49 -12.18 14.47
N HIS A 69 -11.77 -13.38 13.98
CA HIS A 69 -10.82 -14.20 13.24
C HIS A 69 -11.15 -14.17 11.76
N LEU A 70 -10.20 -13.75 10.94
CA LEU A 70 -10.36 -13.57 9.51
C LEU A 70 -9.32 -14.42 8.78
N ARG A 71 -9.80 -15.44 8.07
CA ARG A 71 -8.97 -16.38 7.31
C ARG A 71 -9.36 -16.36 5.85
N PHE A 72 -8.43 -15.96 4.99
CA PHE A 72 -8.58 -15.99 3.54
C PHE A 72 -7.69 -17.08 2.92
N LYS A 73 -8.29 -17.82 1.99
CA LYS A 73 -7.60 -18.79 1.14
C LYS A 73 -7.57 -18.28 -0.30
N ALA A 74 -6.47 -18.57 -0.98
CA ALA A 74 -6.33 -18.33 -2.40
C ALA A 74 -7.43 -19.03 -3.22
N GLY A 75 -7.88 -18.38 -4.29
CA GLY A 75 -8.88 -18.93 -5.21
C GLY A 75 -10.28 -19.10 -4.62
N VAL A 76 -10.56 -18.51 -3.46
CA VAL A 76 -11.86 -18.62 -2.79
C VAL A 76 -12.60 -17.28 -2.81
N HIS A 77 -13.88 -17.34 -3.21
CA HIS A 77 -14.78 -16.20 -3.13
C HIS A 77 -15.51 -16.18 -1.78
N TYR A 78 -15.42 -15.04 -1.09
CA TYR A 78 -16.03 -14.84 0.22
C TYR A 78 -17.20 -13.86 0.13
N GLY A 79 -18.32 -14.20 0.75
CA GLY A 79 -19.46 -13.30 0.90
C GLY A 79 -19.48 -12.67 2.29
N LEU A 80 -19.56 -11.33 2.36
CA LEU A 80 -19.68 -10.60 3.61
C LEU A 80 -21.14 -10.27 3.91
N LEU A 81 -21.74 -10.94 4.89
CA LEU A 81 -23.15 -10.79 5.24
C LEU A 81 -23.32 -10.07 6.59
N GLY A 82 -24.34 -9.22 6.67
CA GLY A 82 -24.63 -8.41 7.85
C GLY A 82 -25.68 -7.34 7.56
N ARG A 83 -26.28 -6.77 8.61
CA ARG A 83 -27.22 -5.64 8.48
C ARG A 83 -26.48 -4.39 7.97
N ASN A 84 -27.21 -3.42 7.45
CA ASN A 84 -26.61 -2.13 7.11
C ASN A 84 -26.10 -1.46 8.40
N GLY A 85 -24.91 -0.84 8.34
CA GLY A 85 -24.26 -0.24 9.50
C GLY A 85 -23.51 -1.22 10.43
N THR A 86 -23.37 -2.50 10.09
CA THR A 86 -22.54 -3.45 10.88
C THR A 86 -21.05 -3.38 10.56
N GLY A 87 -20.61 -2.43 9.72
CA GLY A 87 -19.20 -2.25 9.38
C GLY A 87 -18.69 -3.07 8.20
N LYS A 88 -19.57 -3.59 7.32
CA LYS A 88 -19.17 -4.33 6.10
C LYS A 88 -18.26 -3.51 5.19
N SER A 89 -18.72 -2.33 4.77
CA SER A 89 -17.93 -1.42 3.93
C SER A 89 -16.68 -0.92 4.66
N THR A 90 -16.76 -0.72 5.97
CA THR A 90 -15.60 -0.35 6.80
C THR A 90 -14.54 -1.46 6.84
N LEU A 91 -14.94 -2.72 6.95
CA LEU A 91 -14.03 -3.86 6.91
C LEU A 91 -13.30 -3.94 5.56
N LEU A 92 -14.04 -3.74 4.46
CA LEU A 92 -13.47 -3.71 3.12
C LEU A 92 -12.51 -2.51 2.93
N ARG A 93 -12.88 -1.32 3.40
CA ARG A 93 -11.99 -0.14 3.40
C ARG A 93 -10.72 -0.39 4.23
N ALA A 94 -10.84 -0.96 5.44
CA ALA A 94 -9.70 -1.29 6.29
C ALA A 94 -8.76 -2.34 5.66
N MET A 95 -9.29 -3.28 4.88
CA MET A 95 -8.49 -4.20 4.06
C MET A 95 -7.73 -3.44 2.98
N ALA A 96 -8.43 -2.62 2.19
CA ALA A 96 -7.83 -1.84 1.11
C ALA A 96 -6.73 -0.88 1.60
N GLU A 97 -6.96 -0.23 2.75
CA GLU A 97 -6.01 0.67 3.40
C GLU A 97 -4.86 -0.05 4.13
N LYS A 98 -4.81 -1.39 4.07
CA LYS A 98 -3.80 -2.22 4.75
C LYS A 98 -3.70 -1.89 6.25
N LEU A 99 -4.85 -1.65 6.88
CA LEU A 99 -4.98 -1.42 8.32
C LEU A 99 -5.13 -2.73 9.09
N ILE A 100 -5.56 -3.80 8.41
CA ILE A 100 -5.71 -5.12 9.01
C ILE A 100 -4.32 -5.76 9.20
N PRO A 101 -3.93 -6.09 10.45
CA PRO A 101 -2.67 -6.77 10.69
C PRO A 101 -2.66 -8.16 10.05
N GLY A 102 -1.53 -8.59 9.51
CA GLY A 102 -1.37 -9.94 8.94
C GLY A 102 -1.56 -10.03 7.42
N ILE A 103 -2.14 -9.01 6.77
CA ILE A 103 -2.12 -8.91 5.30
C ILE A 103 -0.71 -8.48 4.83
N PRO A 104 -0.04 -9.24 3.95
CA PRO A 104 1.26 -8.82 3.41
C PRO A 104 1.16 -7.50 2.63
N HIS A 105 2.16 -6.63 2.76
CA HIS A 105 2.16 -5.34 2.04
C HIS A 105 2.27 -5.49 0.52
N ALA A 106 2.92 -6.57 0.06
CA ALA A 106 3.02 -6.92 -1.36
C ALA A 106 1.68 -7.35 -1.97
N THR A 107 0.69 -7.69 -1.14
CA THR A 107 -0.65 -8.03 -1.62
C THR A 107 -1.29 -6.81 -2.26
N ARG A 108 -1.59 -6.92 -3.55
CA ARG A 108 -2.38 -5.92 -4.28
C ARG A 108 -3.85 -6.15 -3.97
N ILE A 109 -4.53 -5.11 -3.50
CA ILE A 109 -5.96 -5.15 -3.15
C ILE A 109 -6.68 -4.16 -4.05
N ALA A 110 -7.57 -4.66 -4.89
CA ALA A 110 -8.48 -3.83 -5.67
C ALA A 110 -9.81 -3.73 -4.91
N ILE A 111 -10.27 -2.50 -4.66
CA ILE A 111 -11.58 -2.24 -4.06
C ILE A 111 -12.45 -1.51 -5.07
N LEU A 112 -13.59 -2.10 -5.41
CA LEU A 112 -14.65 -1.40 -6.11
C LEU A 112 -15.54 -0.77 -5.04
N GLN A 113 -15.41 0.54 -4.84
CA GLN A 113 -16.28 1.24 -3.92
C GLN A 113 -17.69 1.31 -4.51
N GLN A 114 -18.70 1.26 -3.64
CA GLN A 114 -20.01 1.75 -4.05
C GLN A 114 -19.81 3.24 -4.36
N THR A 115 -20.21 3.67 -5.56
CA THR A 115 -20.23 5.10 -5.91
C THR A 115 -21.01 5.83 -4.83
N ASP A 116 -20.30 6.63 -4.04
CA ASP A 116 -20.94 7.56 -3.13
C ASP A 116 -21.55 8.65 -4.03
N GLU A 117 -22.86 8.88 -3.95
CA GLU A 117 -23.52 10.08 -4.50
C GLU A 117 -23.06 11.38 -3.79
N GLN A 118 -21.90 11.36 -3.13
CA GLN A 118 -21.40 12.39 -2.23
C GLN A 118 -19.88 12.58 -2.40
N GLU A 119 -19.41 12.81 -3.63
CA GLU A 119 -18.15 13.50 -3.89
C GLU A 119 -18.40 14.81 -4.64
N GLU A 120 -19.18 15.72 -4.03
CA GLU A 120 -19.23 17.14 -4.45
C GLU A 120 -18.39 18.06 -3.55
N SER A 121 -17.66 17.54 -2.56
CA SER A 121 -16.82 18.38 -1.70
C SER A 121 -15.39 17.86 -1.67
N TYR A 122 -14.48 18.69 -2.20
CA TYR A 122 -13.06 18.49 -2.46
C TYR A 122 -12.69 17.83 -3.80
N GLY A 123 -13.06 18.52 -4.89
CA GLY A 123 -12.09 18.74 -5.98
C GLY A 123 -11.78 17.58 -6.90
N ALA A 124 -12.55 16.50 -6.89
CA ALA A 124 -12.61 15.62 -8.05
C ALA A 124 -13.45 16.33 -9.12
N VAL A 125 -12.81 17.24 -9.88
CA VAL A 125 -13.24 17.44 -11.25
C VAL A 125 -13.13 16.05 -11.88
N LEU A 126 -14.24 15.33 -11.92
CA LEU A 126 -14.41 14.23 -12.84
C LEU A 126 -14.19 14.89 -14.20
N ASN A 127 -12.96 14.84 -14.70
CA ASN A 127 -12.67 15.22 -16.08
C ASN A 127 -13.56 14.30 -16.91
N GLN A 128 -14.71 14.83 -17.34
CA GLN A 128 -15.71 14.10 -18.13
C GLN A 128 -15.13 13.62 -19.46
N ASP A 129 -13.91 14.07 -19.79
CA ASP A 129 -13.14 13.69 -20.97
C ASP A 129 -12.18 12.51 -20.75
N LYS A 130 -12.02 11.99 -19.51
CA LYS A 130 -11.17 10.81 -19.28
C LYS A 130 -11.90 9.54 -19.67
N THR A 131 -11.26 8.72 -20.50
CA THR A 131 -11.77 7.38 -20.79
C THR A 131 -11.78 6.50 -19.54
N VAL A 132 -12.64 5.47 -19.51
CA VAL A 132 -12.66 4.48 -18.41
C VAL A 132 -11.28 3.87 -18.19
N LEU A 133 -10.55 3.61 -19.28
CA LEU A 133 -9.18 3.13 -19.25
C LEU A 133 -8.24 4.14 -18.56
N GLU A 134 -8.28 5.42 -18.94
CA GLU A 134 -7.46 6.46 -18.30
C GLU A 134 -7.75 6.61 -16.82
N SER A 135 -9.02 6.50 -16.42
CA SER A 135 -9.41 6.52 -15.01
C SER A 135 -8.71 5.39 -14.26
N VAL A 136 -8.83 4.15 -14.76
CA VAL A 136 -8.22 2.96 -14.14
C VAL A 136 -6.68 3.08 -14.10
N LEU A 137 -6.05 3.50 -15.21
CA LEU A 137 -4.60 3.70 -15.27
C LEU A 137 -4.13 4.80 -14.31
N SER A 138 -4.92 5.87 -14.13
CA SER A 138 -4.58 6.94 -13.19
C SER A 138 -4.71 6.53 -11.72
N SER A 139 -5.48 5.49 -11.42
CA SER A 139 -5.62 4.93 -10.06
C SER A 139 -4.54 3.92 -9.69
N ASP A 140 -3.76 3.40 -10.66
CA ASP A 140 -2.68 2.45 -10.39
C ASP A 140 -1.43 3.18 -9.87
N GLU A 141 -1.32 3.30 -8.53
CA GLU A 141 -0.19 3.95 -7.86
C GLU A 141 1.15 3.29 -8.21
N SER A 142 1.20 1.95 -8.30
CA SER A 142 2.45 1.23 -8.60
C SER A 142 2.93 1.53 -10.02
N ARG A 143 2.04 1.45 -11.00
CA ARG A 143 2.36 1.81 -12.40
C ARG A 143 2.78 3.27 -12.48
N ASN A 144 2.04 4.17 -11.85
CA ASN A 144 2.30 5.61 -11.90
C ASN A 144 3.64 5.97 -11.25
N GLU A 145 4.03 5.27 -10.19
CA GLU A 145 5.38 5.39 -9.62
C GLU A 145 6.44 4.93 -10.63
N SER A 146 6.31 3.74 -11.23
CA SER A 146 7.27 3.24 -12.21
C SER A 146 7.41 4.17 -13.42
N VAL A 147 6.30 4.70 -13.96
CA VAL A 147 6.30 5.71 -15.04
C VAL A 147 7.05 6.97 -14.62
N ARG A 148 6.73 7.54 -13.45
CA ARG A 148 7.41 8.75 -12.96
C ARG A 148 8.91 8.55 -12.78
N MET A 149 9.32 7.38 -12.27
CA MET A 149 10.73 7.06 -12.06
C MET A 149 11.47 6.84 -13.38
N ALA A 150 10.84 6.16 -14.34
CA ALA A 150 11.39 5.97 -15.68
C ALA A 150 11.55 7.31 -16.41
N ASP A 151 10.53 8.17 -16.38
CA ASP A 151 10.58 9.51 -16.97
C ASP A 151 11.67 10.38 -16.31
N PHE A 152 11.80 10.31 -14.98
CA PHE A 152 12.81 11.07 -14.25
C PHE A 152 14.23 10.62 -14.60
N LEU A 153 14.47 9.31 -14.73
CA LEU A 153 15.76 8.77 -15.16
C LEU A 153 16.03 9.07 -16.64
N SER A 154 15.05 8.91 -17.53
CA SER A 154 15.20 9.23 -18.96
C SER A 154 15.64 10.67 -19.16
N LYS A 155 14.95 11.62 -18.51
CA LYS A 155 15.30 13.05 -18.58
C LYS A 155 16.71 13.36 -18.04
N SER A 156 17.20 12.55 -17.10
CA SER A 156 18.55 12.73 -16.57
C SER A 156 19.63 12.36 -17.59
N PHE A 157 19.35 11.42 -18.51
CA PHE A 157 20.26 11.04 -19.60
C PHE A 157 20.17 11.96 -20.83
N GLU A 158 19.08 12.72 -20.99
CA GLU A 158 18.93 13.70 -22.07
C GLU A 158 19.75 14.98 -21.83
N THR A 159 20.22 15.20 -20.59
CA THR A 159 21.01 16.39 -20.23
C THR A 159 22.49 16.17 -20.54
N GLU A 160 23.20 17.23 -20.94
CA GLU A 160 24.65 17.18 -21.28
C GLU A 160 25.56 16.93 -20.06
N ASP A 161 25.05 17.09 -18.84
CA ASP A 161 25.80 16.95 -17.59
C ASP A 161 25.88 15.46 -17.16
N PRO A 162 27.08 14.84 -17.14
CA PRO A 162 27.27 13.43 -16.81
C PRO A 162 26.93 13.09 -15.34
N MET A 163 26.79 14.10 -14.48
CA MET A 163 26.44 13.91 -13.07
C MET A 163 24.93 13.88 -12.82
N GLN A 164 24.11 14.27 -13.80
CA GLN A 164 22.65 14.23 -13.65
C GLN A 164 22.10 12.81 -13.44
N PRO A 165 22.52 11.78 -14.21
CA PRO A 165 22.09 10.41 -13.96
C PRO A 165 22.50 9.90 -12.58
N VAL A 166 23.71 10.24 -12.11
CA VAL A 166 24.22 9.88 -10.78
C VAL A 166 23.36 10.50 -9.67
N ARG A 167 23.06 11.79 -9.77
CA ARG A 167 22.17 12.48 -8.83
C ARG A 167 20.77 11.91 -8.86
N ALA A 168 20.25 11.61 -10.05
CA ALA A 168 18.91 11.05 -10.23
C ALA A 168 18.78 9.67 -9.56
N ILE A 169 19.73 8.76 -9.76
CA ILE A 169 19.68 7.43 -9.15
C ILE A 169 19.89 7.48 -7.63
N ARG A 170 20.78 8.35 -7.13
CA ARG A 170 20.97 8.56 -5.67
C ARG A 170 19.70 9.08 -5.03
N LYS A 171 19.00 10.03 -5.67
CA LYS A 171 17.70 10.55 -5.21
C LYS A 171 16.63 9.45 -5.19
N ILE A 172 16.54 8.63 -6.23
CA ILE A 172 15.62 7.49 -6.29
C ILE A 172 15.89 6.49 -5.16
N ARG A 173 17.16 6.13 -4.94
CA ARG A 173 17.54 5.19 -3.87
C ARG A 173 17.17 5.75 -2.50
N HIS A 174 17.38 7.05 -2.28
CA HIS A 174 17.00 7.71 -1.04
C HIS A 174 15.47 7.67 -0.81
N GLN A 175 14.67 8.04 -1.81
CA GLN A 175 13.20 7.96 -1.72
C GLN A 175 12.70 6.53 -1.47
N LYS A 176 13.32 5.51 -2.09
CA LYS A 176 13.00 4.10 -1.81
C LYS A 176 13.36 3.72 -0.36
N ALA A 177 14.49 4.20 0.16
CA ALA A 177 14.90 3.98 1.54
C ALA A 177 13.93 4.64 2.54
N GLU A 178 13.45 5.86 2.27
CA GLU A 178 12.44 6.55 3.08
C GLU A 178 11.13 5.75 3.16
N LYS A 179 10.60 5.31 2.02
CA LYS A 179 9.40 4.46 1.98
C LYS A 179 9.61 3.17 2.76
N HIS A 180 10.78 2.54 2.60
CA HIS A 180 11.10 1.31 3.32
C HIS A 180 11.21 1.54 4.85
N LEU A 181 11.82 2.64 5.29
CA LEU A 181 11.88 3.02 6.70
C LEU A 181 10.47 3.24 7.27
N PHE A 182 9.63 3.98 6.56
CA PHE A 182 8.24 4.21 6.97
C PHE A 182 7.47 2.88 7.17
N LEU A 183 7.60 1.96 6.21
CA LEU A 183 6.98 0.64 6.31
C LEU A 183 7.56 -0.20 7.45
N ALA A 184 8.88 -0.17 7.65
CA ALA A 184 9.54 -0.89 8.74
C ALA A 184 9.11 -0.34 10.11
N HIS A 185 8.97 0.97 10.24
CA HIS A 185 8.47 1.64 11.44
C HIS A 185 7.03 1.22 11.76
N LYS A 186 6.15 1.22 10.76
CA LYS A 186 4.77 0.72 10.90
C LYS A 186 4.75 -0.77 11.28
N ASN A 187 5.59 -1.60 10.68
CA ASN A 187 5.64 -3.03 10.99
C ASN A 187 6.17 -3.30 12.42
N ALA A 188 7.14 -2.52 12.89
CA ALA A 188 7.70 -2.67 14.23
C ALA A 188 6.74 -2.21 15.33
N SER A 189 5.88 -1.22 15.07
CA SER A 189 4.86 -0.77 16.02
C SER A 189 3.69 -1.75 16.13
N LEU A 190 3.37 -2.47 15.05
CA LEU A 190 2.24 -3.39 14.99
C LEU A 190 2.57 -4.82 15.47
N LYS A 191 3.83 -5.25 15.46
CA LYS A 191 4.22 -6.64 15.75
C LYS A 191 4.84 -6.82 17.15
N SER A 192 4.50 -7.91 17.82
CA SER A 192 5.00 -8.27 19.17
C SER A 192 5.73 -9.63 19.19
N GLY A 193 6.45 -9.93 20.29
CA GLY A 193 7.14 -11.21 20.50
C GLY A 193 8.31 -11.45 19.52
N ALA A 194 8.54 -12.70 19.13
CA ALA A 194 9.62 -13.08 18.21
C ALA A 194 9.52 -12.37 16.84
N ARG A 195 8.30 -12.19 16.32
CA ARG A 195 8.03 -11.44 15.08
C ARG A 195 8.30 -9.95 15.25
N GLY A 196 8.01 -9.39 16.42
CA GLY A 196 8.34 -8.00 16.76
C GLY A 196 9.85 -7.76 16.86
N LEU A 197 10.62 -8.73 17.36
CA LEU A 197 12.08 -8.63 17.41
C LEU A 197 12.68 -8.59 16.00
N GLN A 198 12.20 -9.46 15.09
CA GLN A 198 12.59 -9.42 13.67
C GLN A 198 12.23 -8.08 13.02
N ALA A 199 11.01 -7.59 13.21
CA ALA A 199 10.57 -6.30 12.66
C ALA A 199 11.41 -5.11 13.17
N ARG A 200 11.85 -5.13 14.43
CA ARG A 200 12.76 -4.11 15.00
C ARG A 200 14.18 -4.23 14.44
N LYS A 201 14.65 -5.44 14.13
CA LYS A 201 15.93 -5.65 13.43
C LYS A 201 15.87 -5.10 12.01
N GLU A 202 14.77 -5.34 11.30
CA GLU A 202 14.51 -4.79 9.97
C GLU A 202 14.40 -3.25 10.00
N LEU A 203 13.75 -2.68 11.02
CA LEU A 203 13.70 -1.23 11.24
C LEU A 203 15.09 -0.64 11.38
N LYS A 204 15.93 -1.19 12.27
CA LYS A 204 17.32 -0.72 12.42
C LYS A 204 18.11 -0.83 11.12
N ALA A 205 17.92 -1.91 10.38
CA ALA A 205 18.56 -2.07 9.07
C ALA A 205 18.07 -1.05 8.03
N ALA A 206 16.80 -0.64 8.12
CA ALA A 206 16.23 0.40 7.26
C ALA A 206 16.76 1.80 7.62
N GLU A 207 16.93 2.10 8.91
CA GLU A 207 17.54 3.36 9.40
C GLU A 207 18.98 3.50 8.87
N ILE A 208 19.80 2.47 9.06
CA ILE A 208 21.19 2.44 8.56
C ILE A 208 21.24 2.64 7.04
N LYS A 209 20.32 2.02 6.28
CA LYS A 209 20.25 2.21 4.83
C LYS A 209 19.86 3.64 4.46
N LEU A 210 18.93 4.25 5.17
CA LEU A 210 18.51 5.62 4.90
C LEU A 210 19.67 6.60 5.15
N GLU A 211 20.37 6.46 6.26
CA GLU A 211 21.57 7.24 6.58
C GLU A 211 22.64 7.09 5.50
N ALA A 212 22.96 5.86 5.08
CA ALA A 212 23.92 5.63 4.01
C ALA A 212 23.50 6.26 2.66
N THR A 213 22.20 6.28 2.35
CA THR A 213 21.71 6.93 1.12
C THR A 213 21.67 8.45 1.22
N SER A 214 21.42 9.03 2.40
CA SER A 214 21.42 10.48 2.58
C SER A 214 22.83 11.04 2.51
N GLU A 215 23.82 10.35 3.08
CA GLU A 215 25.24 10.70 2.96
C GLU A 215 25.69 10.74 1.50
N LYS A 216 25.36 9.70 0.72
CA LYS A 216 25.68 9.65 -0.72
C LYS A 216 24.99 10.76 -1.52
N LEU A 217 23.79 11.16 -1.13
CA LEU A 217 23.07 12.25 -1.80
C LEU A 217 23.70 13.61 -1.48
N ALA A 218 24.17 13.81 -0.24
CA ALA A 218 24.78 15.04 0.23
C ALA A 218 26.24 15.24 -0.21
N GLN A 219 26.89 14.19 -0.74
CA GLN A 219 28.27 14.25 -1.22
C GLN A 219 28.45 15.31 -2.31
N VAL A 220 29.51 16.12 -2.17
CA VAL A 220 29.86 17.17 -3.14
C VAL A 220 30.32 16.50 -4.44
N VAL A 221 29.92 17.06 -5.58
CA VAL A 221 30.16 16.48 -6.92
C VAL A 221 31.64 16.28 -7.23
N ASP A 222 32.50 17.19 -6.75
CA ASP A 222 33.92 17.16 -7.03
C ASP A 222 34.69 16.09 -6.23
N ASP A 223 34.06 15.53 -5.19
CA ASP A 223 34.65 14.50 -4.32
C ASP A 223 34.22 13.07 -4.70
N ILE A 224 33.56 12.90 -5.86
CA ILE A 224 33.06 11.59 -6.30
C ILE A 224 34.12 10.91 -7.17
N GLU A 225 34.57 9.74 -6.74
CA GLU A 225 35.53 8.94 -7.50
C GLU A 225 34.95 8.50 -8.85
N ALA A 226 35.79 8.47 -9.89
CA ALA A 226 35.36 8.12 -11.25
C ALA A 226 34.73 6.71 -11.33
N ASP A 227 35.22 5.78 -10.53
CA ASP A 227 34.69 4.41 -10.44
C ASP A 227 33.27 4.40 -9.84
N GLU A 228 32.99 5.26 -8.86
CA GLU A 228 31.65 5.41 -8.28
C GLU A 228 30.67 6.06 -9.27
N VAL A 229 31.12 7.06 -10.04
CA VAL A 229 30.34 7.67 -11.13
C VAL A 229 29.98 6.60 -12.16
N GLN A 230 30.94 5.76 -12.57
CA GLN A 230 30.69 4.68 -13.51
C GLN A 230 29.71 3.64 -12.96
N ALA A 231 29.84 3.24 -11.69
CA ALA A 231 28.93 2.30 -11.05
C ALA A 231 27.50 2.85 -10.91
N ASP A 232 27.35 4.11 -10.51
CA ASP A 232 26.05 4.76 -10.36
C ASP A 232 25.36 5.01 -11.71
N THR A 233 26.12 5.39 -12.74
CA THR A 233 25.58 5.52 -14.11
C THR A 233 25.13 4.17 -14.68
N GLN A 234 25.91 3.11 -14.50
CA GLN A 234 25.50 1.75 -14.89
C GLN A 234 24.21 1.32 -14.17
N ALA A 235 24.14 1.54 -12.85
CA ALA A 235 22.94 1.24 -12.10
C ALA A 235 21.72 2.08 -12.53
N ALA A 236 21.93 3.33 -12.96
CA ALA A 236 20.86 4.16 -13.52
C ALA A 236 20.32 3.56 -14.83
N VAL A 237 21.19 3.05 -15.70
CA VAL A 237 20.79 2.37 -16.95
C VAL A 237 20.04 1.07 -16.65
N GLU A 238 20.57 0.22 -15.77
CA GLU A 238 19.92 -1.04 -15.39
C GLU A 238 18.53 -0.82 -14.78
N THR A 239 18.41 0.17 -13.90
CA THR A 239 17.12 0.49 -13.28
C THR A 239 16.13 1.05 -14.29
N LEU A 240 16.57 1.90 -15.22
CA LEU A 240 15.73 2.39 -16.31
C LEU A 240 15.23 1.22 -17.16
N GLN A 241 16.12 0.31 -17.57
CA GLN A 241 15.75 -0.87 -18.36
C GLN A 241 14.75 -1.77 -17.63
N SER A 242 14.95 -2.00 -16.33
CA SER A 242 14.01 -2.78 -15.51
C SER A 242 12.62 -2.13 -15.44
N LEU A 243 12.56 -0.80 -15.28
CA LEU A 243 11.29 -0.06 -15.21
C LEU A 243 10.57 -0.07 -16.55
N GLN A 244 11.30 0.04 -17.67
CA GLN A 244 10.73 -0.08 -19.01
C GLN A 244 10.16 -1.48 -19.25
N SER A 245 10.90 -2.53 -18.91
CA SER A 245 10.42 -3.91 -19.01
C SER A 245 9.17 -4.16 -18.17
N GLU A 246 9.10 -3.64 -16.94
CA GLU A 246 7.91 -3.73 -16.10
C GLU A 246 6.69 -3.04 -16.73
N LEU A 247 6.90 -1.88 -17.36
CA LEU A 247 5.83 -1.12 -18.02
C LEU A 247 5.36 -1.79 -19.32
N GLU A 248 6.28 -2.37 -20.09
CA GLU A 248 5.97 -3.15 -21.28
C GLU A 248 5.14 -4.39 -20.93
N ASP A 249 5.53 -5.16 -19.90
CA ASP A 249 4.77 -6.33 -19.42
C ASP A 249 3.33 -5.96 -19.03
N VAL A 250 3.15 -4.82 -18.35
CA VAL A 250 1.82 -4.32 -17.99
C VAL A 250 1.03 -3.92 -19.24
N SER A 251 1.68 -3.28 -20.22
CA SER A 251 1.03 -2.90 -21.47
C SER A 251 0.58 -4.11 -22.30
N VAL A 252 1.40 -5.17 -22.39
CA VAL A 252 1.08 -6.42 -23.10
C VAL A 252 -0.05 -7.18 -22.43
N LYS A 253 -0.13 -7.16 -21.08
CA LYS A 253 -1.24 -7.77 -20.34
C LYS A 253 -2.57 -7.04 -20.54
N ILE A 254 -2.54 -5.72 -20.68
CA ILE A 254 -3.74 -4.89 -20.89
C ILE A 254 -4.18 -4.91 -22.35
N PHE A 255 -3.21 -4.93 -23.28
CA PHE A 255 -3.41 -5.00 -24.72
C PHE A 255 -2.69 -6.24 -25.26
N PRO A 256 -3.25 -7.45 -25.07
CA PRO A 256 -2.71 -8.62 -25.75
C PRO A 256 -2.73 -8.32 -27.24
N SER A 257 -1.58 -8.47 -27.90
CA SER A 257 -1.43 -8.24 -29.33
C SER A 257 -2.58 -8.89 -30.08
N THR A 258 -3.45 -8.06 -30.65
CA THR A 258 -4.42 -8.52 -31.61
C THR A 258 -3.61 -9.02 -32.79
N HIS A 259 -3.43 -10.34 -32.85
CA HIS A 259 -3.14 -10.99 -34.11
C HIS A 259 -4.30 -10.63 -35.03
N VAL A 260 -4.08 -9.58 -35.82
CA VAL A 260 -4.84 -9.32 -37.04
C VAL A 260 -4.55 -10.53 -37.92
N LEU A 261 -5.44 -11.52 -37.83
CA LEU A 261 -5.60 -12.53 -38.85
C LEU A 261 -6.11 -11.79 -40.09
N ASN A 262 -5.17 -11.44 -40.98
CA ASN A 262 -5.49 -11.17 -42.39
C ASN A 262 -5.96 -12.46 -43.07
#